data_AF-A0A662FVZ8-F1
#
_entry.id   AF-A0A662FVZ8-F1
#
_cell.length_a   1.000
_cell.length_b   1.000
_cell.length_c   1.000
_cell.angle_alpha   90.00
_cell.angle_beta   90.00
_cell.angle_gamma   90.00
#
_symmetry.space_group_name_H-M   'P 1'
#
loop_
_entity.id
_entity.type
_entity.pdbx_description
1 polymer ?
#
loop_
_entity_poly.entity_id
_entity_poly.type
_entity_poly.pdbx_seq_one_letter_code
_entity_poly.pdbx_strand_id
1 'polypeptide(L)'
;MISLTVFASVASEKIPVALQQEEKAKTLSTADAYALLAAAIGLVGSTFAAGIALRGVATAGFAAMVERPEVRTWLLIMGGLAEGIAVYGLLLAILILGKI
;
A
#
# COMPACT_ATOMS: atom_id res chain seq x y z
N MET A 1 30.28 38.50 6.14
CA MET A 1 30.85 37.35 5.39
C MET A 1 30.87 36.04 6.20
N ILE A 2 30.15 35.91 7.34
CA ILE A 2 30.15 34.67 8.16
C ILE A 2 28.95 33.76 7.83
N SER A 3 27.92 34.28 7.16
CA SER A 3 26.68 33.51 6.93
C SER A 3 26.74 32.55 5.73
N LEU A 4 27.64 32.76 4.77
CA LEU A 4 27.72 31.90 3.57
C LEU A 4 28.67 30.71 3.79
N THR A 5 29.71 30.87 4.61
CA THR A 5 30.68 29.81 4.95
C THR A 5 30.09 28.75 5.87
N VAL A 6 29.19 29.13 6.80
CA VAL A 6 28.51 28.17 7.69
C VAL A 6 27.53 27.29 6.90
N PHE A 7 26.84 27.85 5.92
CA PHE A 7 25.93 27.09 5.05
C PHE A 7 26.68 26.12 4.14
N ALA A 8 27.85 26.51 3.62
CA ALA A 8 28.72 25.65 2.83
C ALA A 8 29.37 24.52 3.66
N SER A 9 29.68 24.78 4.94
CA SER A 9 30.27 23.77 5.84
C SER A 9 29.26 22.68 6.23
N VAL A 10 27.98 23.04 6.47
CA VAL A 10 26.92 22.06 6.75
C VAL A 10 26.59 21.20 5.52
N ALA A 11 26.70 21.76 4.32
CA ALA A 11 26.53 21.01 3.08
C ALA A 11 27.68 20.02 2.79
N SER A 12 28.85 20.23 3.41
CA SER A 12 30.06 19.44 3.20
C SER A 12 30.37 18.46 4.34
N GLU A 13 29.48 18.31 5.32
CA GLU A 13 29.51 17.15 6.19
C GLU A 13 28.88 15.98 5.42
N LYS A 14 29.74 15.05 5.02
CA LYS A 14 29.35 13.74 4.50
C LYS A 14 28.50 13.04 5.56
N ILE A 15 27.21 13.31 5.56
CA ILE A 15 26.22 12.42 6.16
C ILE A 15 26.45 11.09 5.45
N PRO A 16 26.79 10.01 6.17
CA PRO A 16 26.81 8.69 5.57
C PRO A 16 25.35 8.32 5.31
N VAL A 17 24.81 8.80 4.18
CA VAL A 17 23.65 8.17 3.56
C VAL A 17 24.16 6.83 3.05
N ALA A 18 24.15 5.86 3.95
CA ALA A 18 24.32 4.45 3.65
C ALA A 18 23.08 3.95 2.90
N LEU A 19 22.80 4.52 1.73
CA LEU A 19 21.95 3.94 0.70
C LEU A 19 22.77 3.76 -0.58
N GLN A 20 24.01 3.29 -0.46
CA GLN A 20 24.59 2.43 -1.49
C GLN A 20 23.91 1.06 -1.38
N GLN A 21 22.64 0.99 -1.80
CA GLN A 21 22.18 -0.24 -2.43
C GLN A 21 22.88 -0.26 -3.79
N GLU A 22 23.99 -0.98 -3.83
CA GLU A 22 24.45 -1.55 -5.09
C GLU A 22 23.26 -2.33 -5.66
N GLU A 23 22.63 -1.77 -6.68
CA GLU A 23 21.67 -2.49 -7.51
C GLU A 23 22.47 -3.51 -8.32
N LYS A 24 22.87 -4.59 -7.64
CA LYS A 24 23.33 -5.80 -8.28
C LYS A 24 22.12 -6.30 -9.04
N ALA A 25 22.10 -6.08 -10.36
CA ALA A 25 21.04 -6.53 -11.25
C ALA A 25 20.70 -7.98 -10.90
N LYS A 26 19.59 -8.17 -10.17
CA LYS A 26 19.14 -9.49 -9.79
C LYS A 26 18.65 -10.10 -11.10
N THR A 27 19.38 -11.09 -11.60
CA THR A 27 18.94 -11.86 -12.76
C THR A 27 17.64 -12.54 -12.36
N LEU A 28 16.52 -11.97 -12.81
CA LEU A 28 15.19 -12.48 -12.56
C LEU A 28 15.11 -13.92 -13.07
N SER A 29 14.90 -14.85 -12.14
CA SER A 29 14.61 -16.22 -12.50
C SER A 29 13.22 -16.32 -13.12
N THR A 30 12.96 -17.34 -13.92
CA THR A 30 11.59 -17.66 -14.37
C THR A 30 10.64 -17.84 -13.18
N ALA A 31 11.15 -18.37 -12.05
CA ALA A 31 10.40 -18.49 -10.81
C ALA A 31 9.97 -17.12 -10.23
N ASP A 32 10.85 -16.12 -10.31
CA ASP A 32 10.59 -14.76 -9.85
C ASP A 32 9.51 -14.10 -10.73
N ALA A 33 9.57 -14.31 -12.05
CA ALA A 33 8.56 -13.81 -12.98
C ALA A 33 7.16 -14.40 -12.69
N TYR A 34 7.07 -15.70 -12.38
CA TYR A 34 5.80 -16.32 -11.95
C TYR A 34 5.31 -15.79 -10.61
N ALA A 35 6.22 -15.53 -9.66
CA ALA A 35 5.86 -14.97 -8.37
C ALA A 35 5.34 -13.52 -8.50
N LEU A 36 5.96 -12.69 -9.35
CA LEU A 36 5.47 -11.36 -9.68
C LEU A 36 4.09 -11.39 -10.34
N LEU A 37 3.86 -12.32 -11.28
CA LEU A 37 2.56 -12.49 -11.93
C LEU A 37 1.48 -12.93 -10.93
N ALA A 38 1.80 -13.87 -10.04
CA ALA A 38 0.89 -14.32 -8.98
C ALA A 38 0.54 -13.17 -8.01
N ALA A 39 1.53 -12.36 -7.64
CA ALA A 39 1.31 -11.17 -6.80
C ALA A 39 0.39 -10.15 -7.48
N ALA A 40 0.61 -9.87 -8.77
CA ALA A 40 -0.20 -8.93 -9.54
C ALA A 40 -1.66 -9.41 -9.67
N ILE A 41 -1.87 -10.68 -10.04
CA ILE A 41 -3.22 -11.25 -10.19
C ILE A 41 -3.95 -11.28 -8.83
N GLY A 42 -3.25 -11.69 -7.77
CA GLY A 42 -3.81 -11.72 -6.42
C GLY A 42 -4.26 -10.33 -5.94
N LEU A 43 -3.43 -9.31 -6.17
CA LEU A 43 -3.74 -7.92 -5.83
C LEU A 43 -4.95 -7.39 -6.61
N VAL A 44 -4.97 -7.60 -7.93
CA VAL A 44 -6.09 -7.14 -8.79
C VAL A 44 -7.39 -7.84 -8.41
N GLY A 45 -7.36 -9.16 -8.21
CA GLY A 45 -8.56 -9.91 -7.81
C GLY A 45 -9.11 -9.47 -6.46
N SER A 46 -8.24 -9.28 -5.46
CA SER A 46 -8.61 -8.82 -4.12
C SER A 46 -9.20 -7.40 -4.14
N THR A 47 -8.53 -6.45 -4.80
CA THR A 47 -8.99 -5.05 -4.87
C THR A 47 -10.29 -4.91 -5.64
N PHE A 48 -10.49 -5.70 -6.70
CA PHE A 48 -11.74 -5.72 -7.45
C PHE A 48 -12.90 -6.29 -6.62
N ALA A 49 -12.68 -7.39 -5.90
CA ALA A 49 -13.67 -7.97 -4.99
C ALA A 49 -14.05 -7.00 -3.86
N ALA A 50 -13.07 -6.33 -3.26
CA ALA A 50 -13.29 -5.30 -2.25
C ALA A 50 -14.11 -4.13 -2.82
N GLY A 51 -13.82 -3.67 -4.05
CA GLY A 51 -14.60 -2.62 -4.71
C GLY A 51 -16.08 -2.98 -4.89
N ILE A 52 -16.38 -4.23 -5.25
CA ILE A 52 -17.76 -4.72 -5.37
C ILE A 52 -18.46 -4.74 -4.00
N ALA A 53 -17.77 -5.19 -2.94
CA ALA A 53 -18.31 -5.19 -1.59
C ALA A 53 -18.57 -3.75 -1.09
N LEU A 54 -17.60 -2.85 -1.29
CA LEU A 54 -17.68 -1.44 -0.91
C LEU A 54 -18.78 -0.69 -1.66
N ARG A 55 -19.16 -1.10 -2.87
CA ARG A 55 -20.29 -0.49 -3.59
C ARG A 55 -21.58 -0.53 -2.76
N GLY A 56 -21.89 -1.64 -2.09
CA GLY A 56 -23.09 -1.75 -1.26
C GLY A 56 -23.02 -0.89 0.00
N VAL A 57 -21.84 -0.86 0.64
CA VAL A 57 -21.56 0.01 1.80
C VAL A 57 -21.72 1.49 1.41
N ALA A 58 -21.20 1.88 0.24
CA ALA A 58 -21.21 3.26 -0.22
C ALA A 58 -22.60 3.74 -0.68
N THR A 59 -23.40 2.89 -1.32
CA THR A 59 -24.71 3.31 -1.83
C THR A 59 -25.80 3.18 -0.78
N ALA A 60 -26.11 1.96 -0.34
CA ALA A 60 -27.21 1.70 0.58
C ALA A 60 -26.85 2.06 2.02
N GLY A 61 -25.60 1.83 2.40
CA GLY A 61 -25.13 2.05 3.76
C GLY A 61 -25.07 3.53 4.16
N PHE A 62 -24.48 4.39 3.32
CA PHE A 62 -24.48 5.83 3.59
C PHE A 62 -25.88 6.44 3.49
N ALA A 63 -26.75 5.93 2.60
CA ALA A 63 -28.15 6.35 2.56
C ALA A 63 -28.89 6.02 3.87
N ALA A 64 -28.72 4.80 4.39
CA ALA A 64 -29.33 4.37 5.65
C ALA A 64 -28.80 5.16 6.87
N MET A 65 -27.54 5.60 6.84
CA MET A 65 -26.95 6.44 7.89
C MET A 65 -27.68 7.79 8.04
N VAL A 66 -28.19 8.35 6.93
CA VAL A 66 -28.91 9.64 6.96
C VAL A 66 -30.24 9.51 7.70
N GLU A 67 -30.96 8.41 7.49
CA GLU A 67 -32.24 8.16 8.18
C GLU A 67 -32.06 7.70 9.62
N ARG A 68 -31.05 6.85 9.88
CA ARG A 68 -30.79 6.27 11.20
C ARG A 68 -29.31 6.40 11.56
N PRO A 69 -28.89 7.50 12.22
CA PRO A 69 -27.46 7.73 12.50
C PRO A 69 -26.84 6.67 13.43
N GLU A 70 -27.67 5.97 14.21
CA GLU A 70 -27.30 4.81 15.03
C GLU A 70 -26.72 3.62 14.24
N VAL A 71 -26.98 3.50 12.92
CA VAL A 71 -26.36 2.44 12.10
C VAL A 71 -24.94 2.78 11.64
N ARG A 72 -24.43 3.99 11.92
CA ARG A 72 -23.12 4.46 11.47
C ARG A 72 -21.97 3.55 11.89
N THR A 73 -21.97 3.07 13.13
CA THR A 73 -20.91 2.20 13.64
C THR A 73 -20.87 0.88 12.89
N TRP A 74 -22.03 0.27 12.64
CA TRP A 74 -22.13 -0.95 11.85
C TRP A 74 -21.67 -0.74 10.41
N LEU A 75 -21.98 0.43 9.84
CA LEU A 75 -21.51 0.76 8.51
C LEU A 75 -19.98 0.84 8.45
N LEU A 76 -19.35 1.48 9.44
CA LEU A 76 -17.89 1.56 9.52
C LEU A 76 -17.24 0.18 9.66
N ILE A 77 -17.84 -0.72 10.45
CA ILE A 77 -17.36 -2.09 10.59
C ILE A 77 -17.45 -2.83 9.25
N MET A 78 -18.58 -2.73 8.54
CA MET A 78 -18.76 -3.40 7.25
C MET A 78 -17.86 -2.80 6.16
N GLY A 79 -17.65 -1.48 6.16
CA GLY A 79 -16.70 -0.82 5.29
C GLY A 79 -15.27 -1.26 5.54
N GLY A 80 -14.84 -1.30 6.80
CA GLY A 80 -13.50 -1.75 7.19
C GLY A 80 -13.27 -3.23 6.89
N LEU A 81 -14.28 -4.10 7.09
CA LEU A 81 -14.21 -5.52 6.71
C LEU A 81 -14.07 -5.70 5.19
N ALA A 82 -14.81 -4.91 4.40
CA ALA A 82 -14.69 -4.92 2.95
C ALA A 82 -13.33 -4.40 2.47
N GLU A 83 -12.82 -3.31 3.04
CA GLU A 83 -11.49 -2.77 2.74
C GLU A 83 -10.37 -3.73 3.17
N GLY A 84 -10.58 -4.47 4.27
CA GLY A 84 -9.63 -5.48 4.76
C GLY A 84 -9.28 -6.53 3.71
N ILE A 85 -10.21 -6.87 2.81
CA ILE A 85 -9.94 -7.77 1.68
C ILE A 85 -8.85 -7.19 0.78
N ALA A 86 -8.92 -5.90 0.45
CA ALA A 86 -7.94 -5.21 -0.41
C ALA A 86 -6.58 -5.11 0.28
N VAL A 87 -6.55 -4.72 1.55
CA VAL A 87 -5.31 -4.60 2.31
C VAL A 87 -4.63 -5.96 2.47
N TYR A 88 -5.39 -7.05 2.61
CA TYR A 88 -4.83 -8.40 2.66
C TYR A 88 -4.20 -8.81 1.30
N GLY A 89 -4.83 -8.46 0.17
CA GLY A 89 -4.26 -8.68 -1.16
C GLY A 89 -2.96 -7.90 -1.38
N LEU A 90 -2.91 -6.64 -0.93
CA LEU A 90 -1.71 -5.81 -0.96
C LEU A 90 -0.61 -6.35 -0.04
N LEU A 91 -0.96 -6.75 1.18
CA LEU A 91 -0.04 -7.39 2.13
C LEU A 91 0.59 -8.63 1.50
N LEU A 92 -0.23 -9.50 0.89
CA LEU A 92 0.27 -10.73 0.26
C LEU A 92 1.21 -10.43 -0.91
N ALA A 93 0.90 -9.42 -1.73
CA ALA A 93 1.77 -8.99 -2.82
C ALA A 93 3.12 -8.48 -2.31
N ILE A 94 3.12 -7.67 -1.24
CA ILE A 94 4.36 -7.18 -0.61
C ILE A 94 5.16 -8.34 0.00
N LEU A 95 4.51 -9.31 0.64
CA LEU A 95 5.18 -10.49 1.20
C LEU A 95 5.83 -11.35 0.11
N ILE A 96 5.21 -11.45 -1.07
CA ILE A 96 5.79 -12.15 -2.22
C ILE A 96 7.01 -11.37 -2.74
N LEU A 97 6.89 -10.05 -2.94
CA LEU A 97 8.00 -9.20 -3.38
C LEU A 97 9.19 -9.23 -2.41
N GLY A 98 8.93 -9.27 -1.10
CA GLY A 98 9.99 -9.37 -0.08
C GLY A 98 10.75 -10.71 -0.06
N LYS A 99 10.27 -11.72 -0.79
CA LYS A 99 10.95 -13.02 -0.96
C LYS A 99 11.71 -13.14 -2.28
N ILE A 100 11.40 -12.28 -3.24
CA ILE A 100 12.06 -12.16 -4.55
C ILE A 100 13.25 -11.21 -4.43
#